data_AF-A0A150SAX6-F1
#
_entry.id   AF-A0A150SAX6-F1
#
_cell.length_a   1.000
_cell.length_b   1.000
_cell.length_c   1.000
_cell.angle_alpha   90.00
_cell.angle_beta   90.00
_cell.angle_gamma   90.00
#
_symmetry.space_group_name_H-M   'P 1'
#
loop_
_entity.id
_entity.type
_entity.pdbx_description
1 polymer ?
#
loop_
_entity_poly.entity_id
_entity_poly.type
_entity_poly.pdbx_seq_one_letter_code
_entity_poly.pdbx_strand_id
1 'polypeptide(L)'
;MTHPICISVDAVADSALRARQAASGVTELRCDVCDAAIEGEPAGRGLYVWSRGDELRIEEPALCGGCAVAIGMTALSAWNVEEEEG
;
A
#
# COMPACT_ATOMS: atom_id res chain seq x y z
N MET A 1 7.05 -21.87 -5.23
CA MET A 1 7.55 -20.83 -6.16
C MET A 1 9.07 -20.91 -6.16
N THR A 2 9.66 -21.46 -7.21
CA THR A 2 11.10 -21.66 -7.36
C THR A 2 11.68 -20.39 -7.99
N HIS A 3 12.44 -19.59 -7.24
CA HIS A 3 13.12 -18.43 -7.80
C HIS A 3 14.27 -18.90 -8.70
N PRO A 4 14.44 -18.33 -9.92
CA PRO A 4 15.57 -18.66 -10.78
C PRO A 4 16.89 -18.25 -10.11
N ILE A 5 17.90 -19.12 -10.19
CA ILE A 5 19.25 -18.82 -9.69
C ILE A 5 19.95 -17.90 -10.69
N CYS A 6 20.37 -16.73 -10.23
CA CYS A 6 21.19 -15.78 -11.00
C CYS A 6 22.64 -15.83 -10.50
N ILE A 7 23.59 -16.03 -11.42
CA ILE A 7 25.04 -16.00 -11.17
C ILE A 7 25.71 -14.87 -11.97
N SER A 8 26.65 -14.17 -11.36
CA SER A 8 27.48 -13.13 -11.99
C SER A 8 28.78 -13.73 -12.53
N VAL A 9 29.26 -13.24 -13.68
CA VAL A 9 30.51 -13.74 -14.33
C VAL A 9 31.74 -12.89 -14.00
N ASP A 10 31.53 -11.64 -13.58
CA ASP A 10 32.58 -10.69 -13.23
C ASP A 10 32.10 -9.69 -12.15
N ALA A 11 33.02 -8.85 -11.67
CA ALA A 11 32.76 -7.88 -10.60
C ALA A 11 31.79 -6.76 -10.99
N VAL A 12 31.70 -6.40 -12.28
CA VAL A 12 30.75 -5.40 -12.78
C VAL A 12 29.34 -6.00 -12.78
N ALA A 13 29.20 -7.24 -13.26
CA ALA A 13 27.96 -8.00 -13.22
C ALA A 13 27.50 -8.28 -11.78
N ASP A 14 28.42 -8.56 -10.85
CA ASP A 14 28.10 -8.75 -9.43
C ASP A 14 27.53 -7.48 -8.79
N SER A 15 28.15 -6.33 -9.06
CA SER A 15 27.69 -5.03 -8.57
C SER A 15 26.27 -4.70 -9.08
N ALA A 16 26.01 -4.95 -10.36
CA ALA A 16 24.69 -4.74 -10.95
C ALA A 16 23.62 -5.69 -10.37
N LEU A 17 23.95 -6.96 -10.16
CA LEU A 17 23.03 -7.94 -9.57
C LEU A 17 22.67 -7.57 -8.12
N ARG A 18 23.65 -7.16 -7.32
CA ARG A 18 23.42 -6.70 -5.94
C ARG A 18 22.56 -5.44 -5.88
N ALA A 19 22.80 -4.46 -6.75
CA ALA A 19 21.98 -3.25 -6.84
C ALA A 19 20.52 -3.59 -7.18
N ARG A 20 20.30 -4.54 -8.11
CA ARG A 20 18.96 -5.03 -8.45
C ARG A 20 18.29 -5.79 -7.31
N GLN A 21 19.02 -6.65 -6.60
CA GLN A 21 18.47 -7.38 -5.44
C GLN A 21 18.10 -6.42 -4.29
N ALA A 22 18.92 -5.39 -4.06
CA ALA A 22 18.61 -4.33 -3.09
C ALA A 22 17.36 -3.53 -3.50
N ALA A 23 17.16 -3.27 -4.79
CA ALA A 23 15.94 -2.64 -5.31
C ALA A 23 14.73 -3.59 -5.31
N SER A 24 14.95 -4.90 -5.40
CA SER A 24 13.87 -5.91 -5.50
C SER A 24 13.07 -6.09 -4.22
N GLY A 25 13.54 -5.54 -3.09
CA GLY A 25 12.78 -5.42 -1.83
C GLY A 25 11.91 -4.16 -1.75
N VAL A 26 12.06 -3.23 -2.70
CA VAL A 26 11.21 -2.05 -2.83
C VAL A 26 10.06 -2.42 -3.77
N THR A 27 9.08 -3.18 -3.27
CA THR A 27 7.76 -3.15 -3.88
C THR A 27 7.27 -1.72 -3.80
N GLU A 28 7.15 -1.06 -4.97
CA GLU A 28 6.59 0.28 -5.07
C GLU A 28 5.28 0.32 -4.27
N LEU A 29 5.26 1.07 -3.18
CA LEU A 29 4.06 1.25 -2.38
C LEU A 29 3.11 2.10 -3.21
N ARG A 30 1.89 1.62 -3.49
CA ARG A 30 0.93 2.34 -4.34
C ARG A 30 -0.32 2.66 -3.56
N CYS A 31 -0.91 3.81 -3.88
CA CYS A 31 -2.19 4.22 -3.36
C CYS A 31 -3.27 3.27 -3.90
N ASP A 32 -4.05 2.67 -3.01
CA ASP A 32 -5.10 1.72 -3.40
C ASP A 32 -6.23 2.36 -4.22
N VAL A 33 -6.40 3.68 -4.11
CA VAL A 33 -7.50 4.42 -4.77
C VAL A 33 -7.12 4.94 -6.15
N CYS A 34 -5.96 5.59 -6.27
CA CYS A 34 -5.54 6.26 -7.50
C CYS A 34 -4.34 5.58 -8.18
N ASP A 35 -3.83 4.49 -7.61
CA ASP A 35 -2.67 3.74 -8.08
C ASP A 35 -1.38 4.58 -8.21
N ALA A 36 -1.33 5.76 -7.61
CA ALA A 36 -0.11 6.58 -7.59
C ALA A 36 0.95 5.94 -6.69
N ALA A 37 2.21 6.00 -7.14
CA ALA A 37 3.35 5.61 -6.32
C ALA A 37 3.45 6.50 -5.06
N ILE A 38 3.78 5.88 -3.94
CA ILE A 38 3.99 6.52 -2.64
C ILE A 38 5.48 6.42 -2.32
N GLU A 39 6.11 7.59 -2.19
CA GLU A 39 7.48 7.68 -1.70
C GLU A 39 7.49 7.68 -0.16
N GLY A 40 8.19 6.72 0.44
CA GLY A 40 8.27 6.60 1.89
C GLY A 40 7.01 5.99 2.52
N GLU A 41 6.53 6.57 3.62
CA GLU A 41 5.38 6.07 4.37
C GLU A 41 4.05 6.59 3.77
N PRO A 42 2.97 5.80 3.83
CA PRO A 42 1.66 6.26 3.39
C PRO A 42 1.14 7.35 4.33
N ALA A 43 0.52 8.38 3.75
CA ALA A 43 -0.05 9.49 4.51
C ALA A 43 -1.29 9.09 5.32
N GLY A 44 -1.92 7.97 4.96
CA GLY A 44 -3.02 7.35 5.68
C GLY A 44 -3.24 5.92 5.19
N ARG A 45 -4.10 5.19 5.89
CA ARG A 45 -4.53 3.85 5.49
C ARG A 45 -6.05 3.78 5.40
N GLY A 46 -6.53 3.08 4.40
CA GLY A 46 -7.93 2.67 4.33
C GLY A 46 -8.21 1.51 5.29
N LEU A 47 -9.45 1.05 5.31
CA LEU A 47 -9.84 -0.12 6.09
C LEU A 47 -10.84 -0.95 5.29
N TYR A 48 -10.45 -2.17 4.93
CA TYR A 48 -11.38 -3.18 4.45
C TYR A 48 -11.66 -4.17 5.56
N VAL A 49 -12.94 -4.39 5.82
CA VAL A 49 -13.41 -5.35 6.82
C VAL A 49 -14.34 -6.32 6.13
N TRP A 50 -14.07 -7.62 6.27
CA TRP A 50 -14.99 -8.65 5.84
C TRP A 50 -15.12 -9.74 6.89
N SER A 51 -16.35 -10.21 7.05
CA SER A 51 -16.70 -11.27 7.98
C SER A 51 -17.26 -12.48 7.23
N ARG A 52 -16.92 -13.67 7.70
CA ARG A 52 -17.46 -14.95 7.21
C ARG A 52 -17.67 -15.90 8.39
N GLY A 53 -18.91 -16.03 8.84
CA GLY A 53 -19.21 -16.74 10.08
C GLY A 53 -18.49 -16.06 11.24
N ASP A 54 -17.65 -16.80 11.96
CA ASP A 54 -16.84 -16.29 13.07
C ASP A 54 -15.47 -15.72 12.61
N GLU A 55 -15.15 -15.80 11.31
CA GLU A 55 -13.91 -15.24 10.78
C GLU A 55 -14.09 -13.74 10.50
N LEU A 56 -13.19 -12.93 11.05
CA LEU A 56 -13.05 -11.51 10.73
C LEU A 56 -11.68 -11.29 10.11
N ARG A 57 -11.64 -10.61 8.97
CA ARG A 57 -10.40 -10.21 8.30
C ARG A 57 -10.43 -8.72 8.05
N ILE A 58 -9.28 -8.12 8.30
CA ILE A 58 -9.06 -6.69 8.26
C ILE A 58 -7.84 -6.44 7.38
N GLU A 59 -7.96 -5.53 6.43
CA GLU A 59 -6.84 -5.05 5.61
C GLU A 59 -6.76 -3.52 5.67
N GLU A 60 -5.53 -3.01 5.77
CA GLU A 60 -5.22 -1.58 5.90
C GLU A 60 -4.42 -1.07 4.68
N PRO A 61 -5.07 -0.94 3.51
CA PRO A 61 -4.40 -0.53 2.27
C PRO A 61 -3.81 0.87 2.37
N ALA A 62 -2.67 1.10 1.72
CA ALA A 62 -1.97 2.38 1.72
C ALA A 62 -2.71 3.45 0.90
N LEU A 63 -2.74 4.69 1.40
CA LEU A 63 -3.30 5.84 0.70
C LEU A 63 -2.25 6.95 0.54
N CYS A 64 -2.24 7.59 -0.62
CA CYS A 64 -1.50 8.84 -0.80
C CYS A 64 -2.17 10.00 -0.06
N GLY A 65 -1.45 11.12 0.13
CA GLY A 65 -1.98 12.29 0.86
C GLY A 65 -3.30 12.82 0.32
N GLY A 66 -3.46 12.87 -1.01
CA GLY A 66 -4.70 13.36 -1.64
C GLY A 66 -5.91 12.45 -1.34
N CYS A 67 -5.76 11.14 -1.52
CA CYS A 67 -6.83 10.17 -1.28
C CYS A 67 -7.15 10.03 0.22
N ALA A 68 -6.13 10.04 1.09
CA ALA A 68 -6.32 9.99 2.54
C ALA A 68 -7.17 11.17 3.05
N VAL A 69 -6.84 12.39 2.62
CA VAL A 69 -7.59 13.59 3.01
C VAL A 69 -9.00 13.57 2.41
N ALA A 70 -9.15 13.29 1.12
CA ALA A 70 -10.45 13.29 0.46
C ALA A 70 -11.42 12.29 1.10
N ILE A 71 -10.95 11.06 1.38
CA ILE A 71 -11.74 10.03 2.07
C ILE A 71 -12.06 10.48 3.49
N GLY A 72 -11.06 10.91 4.27
CA GLY A 72 -11.26 11.31 5.66
C GLY A 72 -12.27 12.46 5.82
N MET A 73 -12.18 13.48 4.96
CA MET A 73 -13.14 14.59 4.99
C MET A 73 -14.55 14.16 4.55
N THR A 74 -14.67 13.29 3.54
CA THR A 74 -15.97 12.78 3.10
C THR A 74 -16.63 11.93 4.19
N ALA A 75 -15.87 11.04 4.83
CA ALA A 75 -16.35 10.21 5.94
C ALA A 75 -16.80 11.08 7.12
N LEU A 76 -16.00 12.07 7.52
CA LEU A 76 -16.36 13.00 8.59
C LEU A 76 -17.62 13.81 8.24
N SER A 77 -17.74 14.27 6.99
CA SER A 77 -18.93 14.98 6.55
C SER A 77 -20.18 14.10 6.61
N ALA A 78 -20.09 12.84 6.19
CA ALA A 78 -21.21 11.90 6.25
C ALA A 78 -21.61 11.60 7.70
N TRP A 79 -20.62 11.41 8.58
CA TRP A 79 -20.86 11.20 10.01
C TRP A 79 -21.65 12.34 10.66
N ASN A 80 -21.26 13.59 10.37
CA ASN A 80 -21.94 14.76 10.93
C ASN A 80 -23.37 14.94 10.39
N VAL A 81 -23.67 14.46 9.18
CA VAL A 81 -25.03 14.50 8.61
C VAL A 81 -25.96 13.53 9.35
N GLU A 82 -25.47 12.35 9.74
CA GLU A 82 -26.27 11.37 10.49
C GLU A 82 -26.65 11.86 11.91
N GLU A 83 -25.89 12.79 12.50
CA GLU A 83 -26.21 13.39 13.81
C GLU A 83 -27.30 14.47 13.77
N GLU A 84 -27.61 15.06 12.59
CA GLU A 84 -28.60 16.15 12.48
C GLU A 84 -30.04 15.65 12.18
N GLU A 85 -30.21 14.36 11.86
CA GLU A 85 -31.51 13.71 11.61
C GLU A 85 -32.00 12.83 12.79
N GLY A 86 -31.36 12.93 13.96
CA GLY A 86 -31.68 12.19 15.20
C GLY A 86 -32.40 12.99 16.28
#